data_AF-A0A7D5SJH9-F1
#
_entry.id   AF-A0A7D5SJH9-F1
#
_cell.length_a   1.000
_cell.length_b   1.000
_cell.length_c   1.000
_cell.angle_alpha   90.00
_cell.angle_beta   90.00
_cell.angle_gamma   90.00
#
_symmetry.space_group_name_H-M   'P 1'
#
loop_
_entity.id
_entity.type
_entity.pdbx_description
1 polymer ?
#
loop_
_entity_poly.entity_id
_entity_poly.type
_entity_poly.pdbx_seq_one_letter_code
_entity_poly.pdbx_strand_id
1 'polypeptide(L)' 'MILAIDGVYDVMENKIEDKGRITIEDVGKATAELVWDCTGFPSGVYFIVIRWLGGSESIPVIIQ' A
#
# COMPACT_ATOMS: atom_id res chain seq x y z
N MET A 1 -13.33 2.91 -11.68
CA MET A 1 -12.43 3.43 -10.64
C MET A 1 -11.06 2.83 -10.89
N ILE A 2 -10.09 3.61 -11.37
CA ILE A 2 -8.70 3.10 -11.50
C ILE A 2 -8.21 2.97 -10.06
N LEU A 3 -7.94 1.75 -9.61
CA LEU A 3 -7.41 1.51 -8.27
C LEU A 3 -6.05 2.22 -8.16
N ALA A 4 -6.00 3.31 -7.39
CA ALA A 4 -4.86 4.20 -7.28
C ALA A 4 -3.66 3.58 -6.57
N ILE A 5 -3.80 2.43 -5.91
CA ILE A 5 -2.64 1.74 -5.34
C ILE A 5 -1.69 1.33 -6.46
N ASP A 6 -0.39 1.43 -6.26
CA ASP A 6 0.63 0.87 -7.15
C ASP A 6 1.13 -0.46 -6.59
N GLY A 7 1.57 -0.45 -5.32
CA GLY A 7 1.87 -1.65 -4.55
C GLY A 7 2.68 -1.35 -3.31
N VAL A 8 3.37 -2.36 -2.76
CA VAL A 8 4.23 -2.21 -1.58
C VAL A 8 5.70 -2.24 -1.99
N TYR A 9 6.48 -1.35 -1.39
CA TYR A 9 7.89 -1.16 -1.65
C TYR A 9 8.70 -1.31 -0.36
N ASP A 10 9.92 -1.83 -0.46
CA ASP A 10 10.88 -1.82 0.64
C ASP A 10 11.64 -0.48 0.71
N VAL A 11 12.51 -0.33 1.71
CA VAL A 11 13.35 0.87 1.90
C VAL A 11 14.36 1.11 0.77
N MET A 12 14.59 0.12 -0.10
CA MET A 12 15.48 0.19 -1.25
C MET A 12 14.71 0.47 -2.55
N GLU A 13 13.43 0.86 -2.45
CA GLU A 13 12.53 1.12 -3.58
C GLU A 13 12.25 -0.12 -4.46
N ASN A 14 12.52 -1.33 -3.96
CA ASN A 14 12.11 -2.54 -4.66
C ASN A 14 10.62 -2.77 -4.42
N LYS A 15 9.88 -3.04 -5.50
CA LYS A 15 8.47 -3.46 -5.39
C LYS A 15 8.43 -4.91 -4.91
N ILE A 16 7.84 -5.14 -3.74
CA ILE A 16 7.75 -6.45 -3.10
C ILE A 16 6.37 -7.10 -3.24
N GLU A 17 5.34 -6.31 -3.50
CA GLU A 17 3.97 -6.76 -3.68
C GLU A 17 3.26 -5.79 -4.64
N ASP A 18 2.46 -6.32 -5.56
CA ASP A 18 1.56 -5.50 -6.37
C ASP A 18 0.32 -5.15 -5.54
N LYS A 19 -0.82 -5.80 -5.80
CA LYS A 19 -2.09 -5.54 -5.10
C LYS A 19 -2.72 -6.79 -4.52
N GLY A 20 -2.09 -7.95 -4.70
CA GLY A 20 -2.73 -9.24 -4.45
C GLY A 20 -3.14 -9.43 -2.99
N ARG A 21 -2.40 -8.83 -2.07
CA ARG A 21 -2.63 -8.88 -0.62
C ARG A 21 -3.16 -7.58 -0.02
N ILE A 22 -3.59 -6.63 -0.86
CA ILE A 22 -4.11 -5.33 -0.40
C ILE A 22 -5.61 -5.26 -0.65
N THR A 23 -6.36 -5.12 0.44
CA THR A 23 -7.81 -4.91 0.41
C THR A 23 -8.11 -3.45 0.69
N ILE A 24 -9.08 -2.88 -0.04
CA ILE A 24 -9.60 -1.55 0.22
C ILE A 24 -11.07 -1.70 0.59
N GLU A 25 -11.43 -1.22 1.77
CA GLU A 25 -12.81 -1.14 2.22
C GLU A 25 -13.27 0.33 2.20
N ASP A 26 -14.34 0.62 1.45
CA ASP A 26 -14.92 1.96 1.41
C ASP A 26 -15.66 2.24 2.73
N VAL A 27 -15.19 3.25 3.47
CA VAL A 27 -15.77 3.65 4.75
C VAL A 27 -16.49 5.00 4.66
N GLY A 28 -16.60 5.60 3.45
CA GLY A 28 -17.33 6.84 3.24
C GLY A 28 -16.95 7.60 1.96
N LYS A 29 -17.65 8.71 1.67
CA LYS A 29 -17.56 9.47 0.41
C LYS A 29 -16.14 9.87 -0.05
N ALA A 30 -15.18 9.99 0.86
CA ALA A 30 -13.80 10.37 0.57
C ALA A 30 -12.78 9.66 1.48
N THR A 31 -13.16 8.51 2.04
CA THR A 31 -12.39 7.80 3.06
C THR A 31 -12.47 6.31 2.78
N ALA A 32 -11.32 5.64 2.81
CA ALA A 32 -11.24 4.20 2.68
C ALA A 32 -10.29 3.64 3.74
N GLU A 33 -10.56 2.43 4.19
CA GLU A 33 -9.63 1.64 4.97
C GLU A 33 -8.80 0.77 4.03
N LEU A 34 -7.50 0.72 4.27
CA LEU A 34 -6.55 -0.06 3.47
C LEU A 34 -5.92 -1.10 4.38
N VAL A 35 -6.12 -2.37 4.03
CA VAL A 35 -5.60 -3.50 4.78
C VAL A 35 -4.60 -4.25 3.91
N TRP A 36 -3.36 -4.37 4.36
CA TRP A 36 -2.34 -5.20 3.74
C TRP A 36 -2.06 -6.43 4.61
N ASP A 37 -2.29 -7.62 4.05
CA ASP A 37 -1.85 -8.86 4.68
C ASP A 37 -0.32 -9.01 4.52
N CYS A 38 0.37 -8.54 5.55
CA CYS A 38 1.83 -8.58 5.66
C CYS A 38 2.37 -9.90 6.27
N THR A 39 1.54 -10.94 6.36
CA THR A 39 1.98 -12.23 6.89
C THR A 39 3.13 -12.82 6.08
N GLY A 40 4.21 -13.19 6.77
CA GLY A 40 5.40 -13.77 6.18
C GLY A 40 6.43 -12.76 5.65
N PHE A 41 6.15 -11.46 5.75
CA PHE A 41 7.14 -10.42 5.50
C PHE A 41 8.05 -10.21 6.73
N PRO A 42 9.36 -10.00 6.55
CA PRO A 42 10.27 -9.71 7.64
C PRO A 42 9.91 -8.44 8.41
N SER A 43 10.33 -8.36 9.69
CA SER A 43 10.26 -7.11 10.45
C SER A 43 11.07 -6.02 9.74
N GLY A 44 10.51 -4.81 9.63
CA GLY A 44 11.11 -3.75 8.83
C GLY A 44 10.13 -2.63 8.48
N VAL A 45 10.61 -1.69 7.64
CA VAL A 45 9.82 -0.57 7.13
C VAL A 45 9.47 -0.84 5.67
N TYR A 46 8.20 -0.64 5.33
CA TYR A 46 7.64 -0.79 4.00
C TYR A 46 6.80 0.42 3.65
N PHE A 47 6.55 0.62 2.36
CA PHE A 47 5.79 1.75 1.85
C PHE A 47 4.69 1.26 0.94
N ILE A 48 3.44 1.49 1.31
CA ILE A 48 2.31 1.31 0.41
C ILE A 48 2.25 2.55 -0.47
N VAL A 49 2.51 2.39 -1.76
CA VAL A 49 2.56 3.50 -2.72
C VAL A 49 1.22 3.61 -3.45
N ILE A 50 0.71 4.83 -3.50
CA ILE A 50 -0.52 5.20 -4.19
C ILE A 50 -0.14 6.18 -5.32
N ARG A 51 -0.59 5.92 -6.55
CA ARG A 51 -0.40 6.76 -7.73
C ARG A 51 -1.73 7.07 -8.40
N TRP A 52 -1.91 8.33 -8.76
CA TRP A 52 -3.06 8.79 -9.53
C TRP A 52 -2.62 9.82 -10.58
N LEU A 53 -3.54 10.22 -11.44
CA LEU A 53 -3.24 11.26 -12.43
C LEU A 53 -2.97 12.58 -11.70
N GLY A 54 -1.70 12.99 -11.68
CA GLY A 54 -1.26 14.24 -11.06
C GLY A 54 -0.53 14.10 -9.73
N GLY A 55 -0.28 12.90 -9.22
CA GLY A 55 0.47 12.74 -7.98
C GLY A 55 0.73 11.30 -7.54
N SER A 56 1.56 11.20 -6.50
CA SER A 56 1.81 9.97 -5.77
C SER A 56 1.99 10.27 -4.29
N GLU A 57 1.60 9.32 -3.46
CA GLU A 57 1.79 9.39 -2.00
C GLU A 57 2.18 8.00 -1.49
N SER A 58 2.88 7.97 -0.35
CA SER A 58 3.30 6.73 0.29
C SER A 58 2.89 6.70 1.75
N ILE A 59 2.41 5.53 2.19
CA ILE A 59 2.04 5.27 3.57
C ILE A 59 3.11 4.35 4.17
N PRO A 60 3.89 4.81 5.16
CA PRO A 60 4.88 3.96 5.83
C PRO A 60 4.19 2.93 6.72
N VAL A 61 4.63 1.68 6.64
CA VAL A 61 4.17 0.54 7.44
C VAL A 61 5.37 -0.06 8.15
N ILE A 62 5.26 -0.28 9.45
CA ILE A 62 6.29 -0.91 10.27
C ILE A 62 5.78 -2.30 10.67
N ILE A 63 6.52 -3.34 10.29
CA ILE A 63 6.29 -4.72 10.72
C ILE A 63 7.22 -5.04 11.89
N GLN A 64 6.68 -5.62 12.97
CA GLN A 64 7.41 -6.04 14.16
C GLN A 64 7.48 -7.55 14.26
#